data_AF-A0A2D4PEH4-F1
#
_entry.id   AF-A0A2D4PEH4-F1
#
_cell.length_a   1.000
_cell.length_b   1.000
_cell.length_c   1.000
_cell.angle_alpha   90.00
_cell.angle_beta   90.00
_cell.angle_gamma   90.00
#
_symmetry.space_group_name_H-M   'P 1'
#
loop_
_entity.id
_entity.type
_entity.pdbx_description
1 polymer ?
#
loop_
_entity_poly.entity_id
_entity_poly.type
_entity_poly.pdbx_seq_one_letter_code
_entity_poly.pdbx_strand_id
1 'polypeptide(L)'
;EAMDVPEDEKLMETMDVLLHETSMPQSFQLTKTLEPNLTSKGLVCFPESAVENTLERSSSFSSLNSEIEEQQPGVDPAVKDTMQNNSGLENGQGSDLVSSPSKENPVSPTNKGLNASSSASSLSSSTMSGSMASMFSDNDIGSVDVRGCVQFSLRYDSSKKEFHIQIIQCRDLAEAKKQRSDPYVKTYLLPDRSNHSKRKTAVKKRSLDPIFNEILKYKIEKAELHGRILNLSVWHHDSLGRNLFLGEVEMALNTWDWSNTNPKWFNLQPKIPATPDMVPNHGKLNLALKFIPAGSEEPGLPPTGELHLWVKNAENLVSRWGTTVDAFVQCYILPDDAKLSRQKTRLVKKNLNPTFNHTMVYDGFEVKDLAEACAEFTVWHRETFSKHQLGGIRLSLGTGNSYGLPVPWMDSTEEERHTWEMVFKQPQQWVEATLPLRTNLTSRTSS
;
A
#
# COMPACT_ATOMS: atom_id res chain seq x y z
N GLU A 1 -56.39 -11.03 14.02
CA GLU A 1 -55.84 -11.04 15.39
C GLU A 1 -54.75 -12.10 15.48
N ALA A 2 -53.78 -11.96 16.39
CA ALA A 2 -53.42 -12.90 17.49
C ALA A 2 -52.99 -14.32 17.04
N MET A 3 -51.75 -14.76 17.28
CA MET A 3 -51.23 -15.40 18.53
C MET A 3 -51.82 -16.82 18.74
N ASP A 4 -51.08 -17.83 19.20
CA ASP A 4 -49.88 -17.76 20.07
C ASP A 4 -48.85 -18.93 19.89
N VAL A 5 -47.84 -18.94 20.76
CA VAL A 5 -46.68 -19.85 20.84
C VAL A 5 -46.94 -21.12 21.70
N PRO A 6 -46.18 -22.23 21.51
CA PRO A 6 -45.98 -23.27 22.52
C PRO A 6 -44.57 -23.24 23.17
N GLU A 7 -44.49 -23.42 24.49
CA GLU A 7 -43.24 -23.65 25.27
C GLU A 7 -43.13 -25.12 25.75
N ASP A 8 -41.98 -25.46 26.35
CA ASP A 8 -41.56 -26.81 26.77
C ASP A 8 -42.31 -27.40 27.98
N GLU A 9 -42.26 -28.75 28.15
CA GLU A 9 -41.62 -29.35 29.36
C GLU A 9 -41.49 -30.89 29.35
N LYS A 10 -40.30 -31.35 29.79
CA LYS A 10 -40.00 -32.43 30.77
C LYS A 10 -40.49 -33.89 30.58
N LEU A 11 -39.52 -34.81 30.67
CA LEU A 11 -39.41 -36.06 31.50
C LEU A 11 -37.99 -36.63 31.25
N MET A 12 -37.11 -36.92 32.22
CA MET A 12 -37.05 -38.05 33.19
C MET A 12 -37.10 -39.44 32.51
N GLU A 13 -36.31 -40.46 32.89
CA GLU A 13 -35.66 -40.74 34.20
C GLU A 13 -34.35 -41.59 34.10
N THR A 14 -33.83 -42.05 35.24
CA THR A 14 -32.50 -42.63 35.56
C THR A 14 -32.19 -44.06 35.05
N MET A 15 -30.89 -44.43 34.96
CA MET A 15 -30.27 -45.49 35.80
C MET A 15 -28.72 -45.64 35.60
N ASP A 16 -28.00 -45.78 36.71
CA ASP A 16 -26.87 -46.68 37.08
C ASP A 16 -25.89 -47.28 36.04
N VAL A 17 -24.62 -47.62 36.32
CA VAL A 17 -23.58 -47.27 37.34
C VAL A 17 -22.30 -48.01 36.91
N LEU A 18 -21.10 -47.41 37.00
CA LEU A 18 -19.84 -48.09 37.41
C LEU A 18 -18.65 -47.11 37.51
N LEU A 19 -17.66 -47.50 38.31
CA LEU A 19 -16.56 -46.66 38.78
C LEU A 19 -15.25 -46.94 38.02
N HIS A 20 -14.41 -45.92 37.83
CA HIS A 20 -13.13 -45.87 38.55
C HIS A 20 -12.45 -44.50 38.51
N GLU A 21 -12.05 -44.00 39.68
CA GLU A 21 -11.06 -42.91 39.80
C GLU A 21 -9.63 -43.46 39.81
N THR A 22 -8.66 -42.62 39.42
CA THR A 22 -7.44 -42.26 40.18
C THR A 22 -6.61 -41.29 39.32
N SER A 23 -6.38 -40.04 39.74
CA SER A 23 -5.51 -39.54 40.82
C SER A 23 -4.19 -38.97 40.27
N MET A 24 -4.12 -37.62 40.23
CA MET A 24 -2.87 -36.86 40.15
C MET A 24 -2.39 -36.52 41.56
N PRO A 25 -1.08 -36.49 41.81
CA PRO A 25 -0.50 -35.58 42.79
C PRO A 25 0.53 -34.61 42.15
N GLN A 26 0.67 -33.44 42.74
CA GLN A 26 1.61 -32.39 42.33
C GLN A 26 2.94 -32.47 43.13
N SER A 27 3.89 -31.61 42.71
CA SER A 27 4.70 -30.71 43.56
C SER A 27 6.17 -31.08 43.92
N PHE A 28 6.89 -30.00 44.27
CA PHE A 28 8.31 -29.86 44.68
C PHE A 28 9.35 -30.04 43.55
N GLN A 29 10.18 -29.05 43.18
CA GLN A 29 11.12 -28.15 43.91
C GLN A 29 12.49 -28.80 44.19
N LEU A 30 13.56 -28.23 43.59
CA LEU A 30 14.57 -27.38 44.28
C LEU A 30 15.99 -27.50 43.65
N THR A 31 16.70 -26.36 43.49
CA THR A 31 18.18 -26.22 43.37
C THR A 31 18.95 -26.89 42.20
N LYS A 32 20.22 -26.55 41.87
CA LYS A 32 20.96 -25.26 41.81
C LYS A 32 22.39 -25.50 41.23
N THR A 33 22.88 -24.56 40.41
CA THR A 33 24.32 -24.25 40.12
C THR A 33 25.18 -25.14 39.21
N LEU A 34 26.14 -24.43 38.59
CA LEU A 34 27.43 -24.82 37.97
C LEU A 34 27.48 -25.42 36.54
N GLU A 35 28.29 -24.75 35.70
CA GLU A 35 28.96 -25.31 34.53
C GLU A 35 30.05 -26.33 34.94
N PRO A 36 30.66 -27.05 33.99
CA PRO A 36 31.96 -26.55 33.52
C PRO A 36 32.17 -26.59 32.01
N ASN A 37 33.11 -25.76 31.54
CA ASN A 37 33.73 -25.85 30.23
C ASN A 37 34.51 -27.18 30.05
N LEU A 38 34.50 -27.77 28.85
CA LEU A 38 35.76 -28.12 28.14
C LEU A 38 35.58 -28.45 26.65
N THR A 39 36.35 -27.72 25.83
CA THR A 39 36.87 -28.01 24.48
C THR A 39 36.53 -29.35 23.78
N SER A 40 36.02 -29.27 22.54
CA SER A 40 36.41 -30.23 21.48
C SER A 40 36.59 -29.55 20.12
N LYS A 41 37.73 -29.83 19.49
CA LYS A 41 38.23 -29.24 18.25
C LYS A 41 37.40 -29.67 17.03
N GLY A 42 37.16 -28.73 16.12
CA GLY A 42 36.58 -28.96 14.78
C GLY A 42 37.21 -28.04 13.74
N LEU A 43 38.53 -28.10 13.58
CA LEU A 43 39.29 -27.20 12.69
C LEU A 43 39.20 -27.67 11.24
N VAL A 44 38.52 -26.92 10.38
CA VAL A 44 38.62 -27.03 8.92
C VAL A 44 39.43 -25.84 8.41
N CYS A 45 40.57 -26.12 7.78
CA CYS A 45 41.50 -25.10 7.31
C CYS A 45 41.26 -24.83 5.81
N PHE A 46 41.10 -23.56 5.43
CA PHE A 46 41.21 -23.12 4.04
C PHE A 46 42.64 -22.60 3.80
N PRO A 47 43.31 -22.97 2.69
CA PRO A 47 44.65 -22.49 2.39
C PRO A 47 44.61 -21.02 1.93
N GLU A 48 45.31 -20.16 2.66
CA GLU A 48 45.59 -18.79 2.25
C GLU A 48 46.76 -18.78 1.25
N SER A 49 46.56 -18.16 0.08
CA SER A 49 47.61 -17.95 -0.92
C SER A 49 47.60 -16.49 -1.39
N ALA A 50 48.52 -15.69 -0.86
CA ALA A 50 48.66 -14.29 -1.23
C ALA A 50 49.24 -14.13 -2.65
N VAL A 51 48.55 -13.36 -3.49
CA VAL A 51 49.09 -12.75 -4.71
C VAL A 51 48.51 -11.34 -4.81
N GLU A 52 49.36 -10.31 -4.76
CA GLU A 52 48.94 -8.96 -5.13
C GLU A 52 48.67 -8.87 -6.63
N ASN A 53 47.56 -8.26 -7.03
CA ASN A 53 47.54 -7.42 -8.22
C ASN A 53 46.35 -6.46 -8.23
N THR A 54 46.66 -5.19 -8.51
CA THR A 54 45.68 -4.13 -8.76
C THR A 54 45.08 -4.30 -10.15
N LEU A 55 43.75 -4.19 -10.29
CA LEU A 55 43.12 -3.31 -11.30
C LEU A 55 41.60 -3.17 -11.07
N GLU A 56 41.02 -2.15 -11.70
CA GLU A 56 39.57 -1.88 -11.69
C GLU A 56 38.78 -2.96 -12.44
N ARG A 57 37.54 -3.22 -12.00
CA ARG A 57 36.55 -3.92 -12.84
C ARG A 57 35.15 -3.36 -12.63
N SER A 58 34.55 -2.88 -13.71
CA SER A 58 33.17 -2.39 -13.75
C SER A 58 32.17 -3.55 -13.73
N SER A 59 31.12 -3.41 -12.92
CA SER A 59 29.99 -4.35 -12.84
C SER A 59 28.92 -4.03 -13.89
N SER A 60 29.05 -4.61 -15.07
CA SER A 60 28.04 -4.54 -16.13
C SER A 60 27.25 -5.85 -16.22
N PHE A 61 26.12 -5.94 -15.53
CA PHE A 61 25.16 -7.03 -15.73
C PHE A 61 24.43 -6.85 -17.07
N SER A 62 24.39 -7.88 -17.92
CA SER A 62 23.93 -7.80 -19.31
C SER A 62 22.73 -8.70 -19.58
N SER A 63 21.54 -8.25 -19.20
CA SER A 63 20.29 -8.98 -19.48
C SER A 63 20.01 -9.09 -20.97
N LEU A 64 20.09 -10.29 -21.52
CA LEU A 64 19.63 -10.59 -22.88
C LEU A 64 18.11 -10.78 -22.90
N ASN A 65 17.43 -10.11 -23.84
CA ASN A 65 16.10 -10.48 -24.31
C ASN A 65 15.89 -9.94 -25.73
N SER A 66 15.27 -10.75 -26.59
CA SER A 66 14.96 -10.37 -27.97
C SER A 66 13.60 -9.66 -28.03
N GLU A 67 13.58 -8.48 -28.66
CA GLU A 67 12.32 -7.81 -29.00
C GLU A 67 11.76 -8.42 -30.29
N ILE A 68 10.49 -8.80 -30.26
CA ILE A 68 9.70 -9.13 -31.45
C ILE A 68 8.73 -7.97 -31.67
N GLU A 69 9.03 -7.12 -32.64
CA GLU A 69 8.05 -6.19 -33.19
C GLU A 69 7.06 -6.96 -34.08
N GLU A 70 5.76 -6.76 -33.88
CA GLU A 70 4.72 -7.30 -34.76
C GLU A 70 4.16 -6.17 -35.62
N GLN A 71 4.67 -6.04 -36.85
CA GLN A 71 4.27 -5.00 -37.80
C GLN A 71 3.00 -5.42 -38.56
N GLN A 72 2.12 -4.46 -38.84
CA GLN A 72 0.91 -4.71 -39.65
C GLN A 72 1.26 -4.85 -41.14
N PRO A 73 0.76 -5.88 -41.86
CA PRO A 73 0.94 -6.00 -43.30
C PRO A 73 -0.04 -5.09 -44.06
N GLY A 74 0.47 -4.32 -45.01
CA GLY A 74 -0.32 -3.61 -46.03
C GLY A 74 -0.16 -4.25 -47.41
N VAL A 75 -1.22 -4.22 -48.23
CA VAL A 75 -1.19 -4.63 -49.65
C VAL A 75 -2.05 -3.68 -50.48
N ASP A 76 -1.50 -3.25 -51.60
CA ASP A 76 -1.99 -2.29 -52.62
C ASP A 76 -2.76 -3.00 -53.78
N PRO A 77 -3.29 -2.30 -54.82
CA PRO A 77 -3.92 -0.96 -54.86
C PRO A 77 -5.17 -0.83 -55.81
N ALA A 78 -5.76 0.39 -55.82
CA ALA A 78 -6.31 1.12 -56.99
C ALA A 78 -7.72 0.87 -57.60
N VAL A 79 -8.20 1.96 -58.26
CA VAL A 79 -9.26 2.11 -59.31
C VAL A 79 -10.75 2.25 -58.91
N LYS A 80 -11.25 3.51 -58.99
CA LYS A 80 -12.64 3.98 -59.29
C LYS A 80 -13.80 3.56 -58.34
N ASP A 81 -14.90 4.29 -58.20
CA ASP A 81 -15.59 5.16 -59.18
C ASP A 81 -16.32 6.40 -58.57
N THR A 82 -17.23 6.99 -59.36
CA THR A 82 -17.79 8.35 -59.34
C THR A 82 -19.07 8.52 -58.50
N MET A 83 -19.39 9.75 -58.06
CA MET A 83 -20.72 10.44 -57.94
C MET A 83 -20.64 11.55 -56.84
N GLN A 84 -20.43 12.85 -57.09
CA GLN A 84 -21.23 13.93 -57.72
C GLN A 84 -22.26 14.68 -56.84
N ASN A 85 -22.24 16.03 -56.96
CA ASN A 85 -23.26 17.04 -56.59
C ASN A 85 -23.45 17.32 -55.06
N ASN A 86 -23.72 18.52 -54.53
CA ASN A 86 -23.93 19.91 -55.04
C ASN A 86 -23.83 20.92 -53.85
N SER A 87 -23.77 22.26 -53.93
CA SER A 87 -23.39 23.26 -54.96
C SER A 87 -23.52 24.71 -54.39
N GLY A 88 -22.60 25.63 -54.70
CA GLY A 88 -22.64 27.09 -54.34
C GLY A 88 -21.43 27.52 -53.49
N LEU A 89 -20.65 28.59 -53.76
CA LEU A 89 -20.89 29.98 -54.24
C LEU A 89 -21.52 30.89 -53.16
N GLU A 90 -21.08 32.14 -52.91
CA GLU A 90 -20.18 33.01 -53.70
C GLU A 90 -19.36 34.03 -52.83
N ASN A 91 -18.56 34.90 -53.47
CA ASN A 91 -17.64 35.89 -52.87
C ASN A 91 -18.30 37.23 -52.47
N GLY A 92 -17.62 38.03 -51.63
CA GLY A 92 -17.89 39.47 -51.43
C GLY A 92 -16.79 40.20 -50.61
N GLN A 93 -16.42 41.44 -50.98
CA GLN A 93 -15.30 42.21 -50.39
C GLN A 93 -15.68 43.68 -50.08
N GLY A 94 -15.04 44.27 -49.05
CA GLY A 94 -15.09 45.71 -48.69
C GLY A 94 -16.39 46.19 -48.00
N SER A 95 -16.49 47.34 -47.33
CA SER A 95 -15.52 48.30 -46.72
C SER A 95 -16.32 49.24 -45.74
N ASP A 96 -15.86 50.30 -45.04
CA ASP A 96 -14.59 51.05 -44.93
C ASP A 96 -14.52 51.88 -43.62
N LEU A 97 -13.29 52.30 -43.22
CA LEU A 97 -12.86 53.56 -42.55
C LEU A 97 -13.57 54.21 -41.30
N VAL A 98 -12.73 54.94 -40.49
CA VAL A 98 -13.05 56.15 -39.65
C VAL A 98 -13.89 55.92 -38.35
N SER A 99 -13.61 56.51 -37.16
CA SER A 99 -12.51 57.37 -36.64
C SER A 99 -12.52 57.49 -35.08
N SER A 100 -11.41 57.92 -34.47
CA SER A 100 -11.29 58.42 -33.06
C SER A 100 -11.51 59.96 -32.98
N PRO A 101 -11.70 60.64 -31.81
CA PRO A 101 -10.57 60.90 -30.87
C PRO A 101 -10.86 61.21 -29.35
N SER A 102 -9.76 61.12 -28.58
CA SER A 102 -9.36 61.73 -27.27
C SER A 102 -10.22 62.69 -26.40
N LYS A 103 -10.01 62.60 -25.06
CA LYS A 103 -9.79 63.67 -24.02
C LYS A 103 -9.82 63.01 -22.60
N GLU A 104 -9.18 63.46 -21.51
CA GLU A 104 -8.15 64.49 -21.22
C GLU A 104 -7.40 64.14 -19.88
N ASN A 105 -6.27 64.79 -19.58
CA ASN A 105 -5.41 64.63 -18.36
C ASN A 105 -5.49 65.93 -17.49
N PRO A 106 -4.80 66.16 -16.33
CA PRO A 106 -3.61 65.50 -15.69
C PRO A 106 -3.94 64.98 -14.25
N VAL A 107 -3.09 64.85 -13.18
CA VAL A 107 -1.80 65.41 -12.68
C VAL A 107 -1.08 64.40 -11.75
N SER A 108 0.25 64.54 -11.55
CA SER A 108 1.08 63.76 -10.59
C SER A 108 2.03 64.65 -9.76
N PRO A 109 2.51 64.16 -8.60
CA PRO A 109 3.97 64.09 -8.34
C PRO A 109 4.38 62.75 -7.66
N THR A 110 5.22 61.86 -8.18
CA THR A 110 6.66 61.90 -8.62
C THR A 110 7.68 61.47 -7.54
N ASN A 111 8.80 60.87 -8.00
CA ASN A 111 9.97 60.33 -7.28
C ASN A 111 9.80 58.92 -6.67
N LYS A 112 10.70 57.92 -6.82
CA LYS A 112 11.94 57.65 -7.63
C LYS A 112 12.06 56.10 -7.67
N GLY A 113 12.61 55.39 -8.66
CA GLY A 113 13.20 55.71 -9.96
C GLY A 113 13.91 54.46 -10.55
N LEU A 114 14.51 54.57 -11.75
CA LEU A 114 15.43 53.60 -12.40
C LEU A 114 14.86 52.28 -13.00
N ASN A 115 14.52 52.36 -14.29
CA ASN A 115 14.89 51.47 -15.40
C ASN A 115 15.46 50.06 -15.12
N ALA A 116 14.84 49.02 -15.69
CA ALA A 116 15.40 48.26 -16.84
C ALA A 116 14.42 47.17 -17.34
N SER A 117 14.56 46.76 -18.59
CA SER A 117 13.74 45.72 -19.24
C SER A 117 14.28 44.30 -19.05
N SER A 118 13.41 43.33 -18.79
CA SER A 118 13.49 41.96 -19.35
C SER A 118 12.21 41.16 -19.05
N SER A 119 11.72 40.44 -20.05
CA SER A 119 10.62 39.47 -19.87
C SER A 119 11.17 38.15 -19.32
N ALA A 120 10.82 37.80 -18.08
CA ALA A 120 11.13 36.49 -17.50
C ALA A 120 9.92 35.96 -16.71
N SER A 121 9.62 34.68 -16.88
CA SER A 121 8.54 33.99 -16.18
C SER A 121 8.94 33.67 -14.74
N SER A 122 8.15 34.15 -13.78
CA SER A 122 8.29 33.79 -12.36
C SER A 122 7.21 32.80 -11.95
N LEU A 123 7.65 31.66 -11.41
CA LEU A 123 6.82 30.57 -10.89
C LEU A 123 6.45 30.80 -9.41
N SER A 124 5.56 29.94 -8.89
CA SER A 124 5.15 29.83 -7.48
C SER A 124 4.09 30.86 -7.01
N SER A 125 3.19 30.53 -6.07
CA SER A 125 3.07 29.30 -5.27
C SER A 125 1.60 28.86 -5.11
N SER A 126 1.20 27.79 -5.81
CA SER A 126 -0.13 27.18 -5.74
C SER A 126 -0.23 26.13 -4.63
N THR A 127 -0.11 26.59 -3.38
CA THR A 127 -0.74 25.98 -2.18
C THR A 127 -0.72 24.44 -2.01
N MET A 128 0.39 23.77 -2.37
CA MET A 128 0.62 22.34 -2.10
C MET A 128 0.95 22.06 -0.62
N SER A 129 0.05 22.45 0.28
CA SER A 129 0.25 22.37 1.73
C SER A 129 -0.03 20.97 2.30
N GLY A 130 1.05 20.19 2.40
CA GLY A 130 1.31 19.12 3.37
C GLY A 130 0.16 18.25 3.90
N SER A 131 0.08 16.99 3.45
CA SER A 131 -0.47 15.85 4.21
C SER A 131 0.00 14.50 3.64
N MET A 132 1.30 14.25 3.73
CA MET A 132 1.91 12.90 3.58
C MET A 132 2.53 12.40 4.90
N ALA A 133 2.94 13.31 5.80
CA ALA A 133 3.70 13.00 7.02
C ALA A 133 2.87 12.31 8.13
N SER A 134 1.53 12.29 8.06
CA SER A 134 0.66 11.75 9.12
C SER A 134 0.58 10.23 9.17
N MET A 135 1.61 9.52 8.68
CA MET A 135 1.76 8.06 8.77
C MET A 135 3.14 7.61 9.29
N PHE A 136 4.09 8.54 9.49
CA PHE A 136 5.45 8.23 9.95
C PHE A 136 5.92 9.27 10.99
N SER A 137 5.12 9.52 12.02
CA SER A 137 5.50 10.42 13.11
C SER A 137 4.92 10.02 14.47
N ASP A 138 5.00 8.73 14.79
CA ASP A 138 4.76 8.22 16.15
C ASP A 138 6.06 8.44 16.97
N ASN A 139 6.39 9.71 17.25
CA ASN A 139 7.53 10.13 18.06
C ASN A 139 7.05 11.26 19.00
N ASP A 140 7.14 11.03 20.31
CA ASP A 140 6.29 11.64 21.36
C ASP A 140 6.42 13.16 21.59
N ILE A 141 5.95 13.97 20.64
CA ILE A 141 5.77 15.42 20.81
C ILE A 141 4.38 15.83 20.27
N GLY A 142 3.36 15.70 21.12
CA GLY A 142 2.01 16.21 20.87
C GLY A 142 0.86 15.20 20.92
N SER A 143 1.04 14.02 21.54
CA SER A 143 -0.09 13.14 21.86
C SER A 143 -1.05 13.82 22.86
N VAL A 144 -2.34 13.50 22.76
CA VAL A 144 -3.41 14.04 23.61
C VAL A 144 -4.26 12.86 24.09
N ASP A 145 -4.50 12.76 25.40
CA ASP A 145 -5.32 11.71 25.98
C ASP A 145 -6.74 11.75 25.40
N VAL A 146 -7.11 10.72 24.63
CA VAL A 146 -8.38 10.67 23.91
C VAL A 146 -9.54 10.58 24.90
N ARG A 147 -10.50 11.50 24.75
CA ARG A 147 -11.71 11.62 25.56
C ARG A 147 -12.89 12.04 24.69
N GLY A 148 -14.09 11.76 25.20
CA GLY A 148 -15.34 12.20 24.61
C GLY A 148 -15.95 11.23 23.62
N CYS A 149 -17.04 11.67 23.01
CA CYS A 149 -17.86 10.86 22.11
C CYS A 149 -18.40 11.70 20.95
N VAL A 150 -18.75 11.03 19.84
CA VAL A 150 -19.30 11.64 18.63
C VAL A 150 -20.69 11.07 18.33
N GLN A 151 -21.63 11.93 17.94
CA GLN A 151 -22.96 11.54 17.50
C GLN A 151 -23.08 11.65 15.99
N PHE A 152 -23.43 10.54 15.34
CA PHE A 152 -23.72 10.52 13.90
C PHE A 152 -24.81 9.50 13.55
N SER A 153 -25.43 9.67 12.37
CA SER A 153 -26.26 8.65 11.73
C SER A 153 -25.74 8.29 10.35
N LEU A 154 -26.05 7.07 9.92
CA LEU A 154 -25.69 6.53 8.62
C LEU A 154 -26.96 6.31 7.78
N ARG A 155 -26.90 6.68 6.49
CA ARG A 155 -27.99 6.44 5.54
C ARG A 155 -27.42 6.14 4.16
N TYR A 156 -28.12 5.31 3.39
CA TYR A 156 -27.82 5.09 1.97
C TYR A 156 -28.98 5.61 1.11
N ASP A 157 -28.67 6.42 0.10
CA ASP A 157 -29.60 6.93 -0.90
C ASP A 157 -29.45 6.13 -2.19
N SER A 158 -30.30 5.11 -2.33
CA SER A 158 -30.35 4.24 -3.51
C SER A 158 -30.67 4.97 -4.81
N SER A 159 -31.34 6.13 -4.77
CA SER A 159 -31.68 6.91 -5.97
C SER A 159 -30.46 7.62 -6.56
N LYS A 160 -29.50 8.03 -5.71
CA LYS A 160 -28.29 8.76 -6.12
C LYS A 160 -27.03 7.89 -6.14
N LYS A 161 -27.11 6.65 -5.63
CA LYS A 161 -25.96 5.81 -5.28
C LYS A 161 -24.98 6.55 -4.35
N GLU A 162 -25.54 7.16 -3.30
CA GLU A 162 -24.77 7.91 -2.30
C GLU A 162 -24.90 7.29 -0.90
N PHE A 163 -23.76 7.08 -0.23
CA PHE A 163 -23.70 6.87 1.22
C PHE A 163 -23.55 8.22 1.93
N HIS A 164 -24.42 8.49 2.90
CA HIS A 164 -24.48 9.72 3.68
C HIS A 164 -24.12 9.44 5.14
N ILE A 165 -23.20 10.24 5.68
CA ILE A 165 -22.80 10.24 7.09
C ILE A 165 -23.20 11.61 7.66
N GLN A 166 -24.22 11.65 8.50
CA GLN A 166 -24.66 12.90 9.14
C GLN A 166 -23.92 13.07 10.48
N ILE A 167 -22.92 13.96 10.51
CA ILE A 167 -22.20 14.34 11.71
C ILE A 167 -23.02 15.39 12.45
N ILE A 168 -23.54 15.05 13.64
CA ILE A 168 -24.38 15.96 14.42
C ILE A 168 -23.50 16.79 15.36
N GLN A 169 -22.82 16.14 16.30
CA GLN A 169 -22.07 16.82 17.36
C GLN A 169 -21.02 15.90 18.00
N CYS A 170 -20.07 16.46 18.74
CA CYS A 170 -19.29 15.71 19.74
C CYS A 170 -19.58 16.25 21.15
N ARG A 171 -19.14 15.52 22.18
CA ARG A 171 -19.11 15.95 23.59
C ARG A 171 -17.80 15.56 24.26
N ASP A 172 -17.45 16.30 25.31
CA ASP A 172 -16.34 15.98 26.24
C ASP A 172 -15.00 15.72 25.53
N LEU A 173 -14.77 16.36 24.38
CA LEU A 173 -13.54 16.18 23.60
C LEU A 173 -12.29 16.56 24.41
N ALA A 174 -11.19 15.88 24.13
CA ALA A 174 -9.90 16.20 24.72
C ALA A 174 -9.42 17.63 24.38
N GLU A 175 -8.67 18.23 25.30
CA GLU A 175 -8.16 19.60 25.21
C GLU A 175 -6.83 19.63 24.45
N ALA A 176 -6.84 20.17 23.24
CA ALA A 176 -5.63 20.23 22.42
C ALA A 176 -4.66 21.34 22.85
N LYS A 177 -5.18 22.48 23.33
CA LYS A 177 -4.38 23.61 23.85
C LYS A 177 -5.16 24.38 24.93
N LYS A 178 -4.69 24.43 26.18
CA LYS A 178 -5.20 25.30 27.28
C LYS A 178 -6.74 25.46 27.29
N GLN A 179 -7.49 24.40 27.64
CA GLN A 179 -8.96 24.41 27.73
C GLN A 179 -9.71 24.78 26.45
N ARG A 180 -9.11 24.50 25.28
CA ARG A 180 -9.80 24.58 23.99
C ARG A 180 -9.24 23.63 22.95
N SER A 181 -10.15 23.20 22.08
CA SER A 181 -9.86 22.55 20.81
C SER A 181 -10.58 23.32 19.69
N ASP A 182 -10.04 23.28 18.49
CA ASP A 182 -10.70 23.75 17.27
C ASP A 182 -11.04 22.52 16.40
N PRO A 183 -12.09 21.72 16.75
CA PRO A 183 -12.32 20.40 16.17
C PRO A 183 -12.94 20.42 14.75
N TYR A 184 -12.55 19.41 13.97
CA TYR A 184 -13.27 18.95 12.78
C TYR A 184 -13.32 17.42 12.74
N VAL A 185 -14.34 16.86 12.09
CA VAL A 185 -14.44 15.42 11.83
C VAL A 185 -13.95 15.12 10.42
N LYS A 186 -13.23 14.02 10.25
CA LYS A 186 -12.68 13.50 8.99
C LYS A 186 -13.12 12.04 8.82
N THR A 187 -13.54 11.66 7.63
CA THR A 187 -13.92 10.27 7.32
C THR A 187 -13.17 9.70 6.12
N TYR A 188 -13.02 8.38 6.12
CA TYR A 188 -12.58 7.55 4.99
C TYR A 188 -13.44 6.28 4.90
N LEU A 189 -13.61 5.76 3.69
CA LEU A 189 -14.09 4.39 3.47
C LEU A 189 -12.88 3.48 3.23
N LEU A 190 -12.40 2.83 4.28
CA LEU A 190 -11.27 1.91 4.20
C LEU A 190 -11.61 0.71 3.29
N PRO A 191 -10.63 0.15 2.56
CA PRO A 191 -9.19 0.50 2.55
C PRO A 191 -8.78 1.84 1.89
N ASP A 192 -9.67 2.63 1.29
CA ASP A 192 -9.28 3.89 0.61
C ASP A 192 -9.01 5.05 1.60
N ARG A 193 -7.73 5.20 1.99
CA ARG A 193 -7.20 6.34 2.77
C ARG A 193 -6.74 7.53 1.91
N SER A 194 -7.06 7.56 0.60
CA SER A 194 -6.63 8.63 -0.31
C SER A 194 -7.21 10.00 0.02
N ASN A 195 -6.55 11.05 -0.45
CA ASN A 195 -7.06 12.42 -0.35
C ASN A 195 -8.37 12.65 -1.14
N HIS A 196 -8.71 11.75 -2.09
CA HIS A 196 -9.93 11.81 -2.89
C HIS A 196 -11.12 11.09 -2.23
N SER A 197 -10.86 10.03 -1.43
CA SER A 197 -11.85 9.39 -0.54
C SER A 197 -12.15 10.24 0.70
N LYS A 198 -11.15 10.98 1.22
CA LYS A 198 -11.29 11.86 2.38
C LYS A 198 -12.53 12.77 2.28
N ARG A 199 -13.39 12.75 3.28
CA ARG A 199 -14.39 13.80 3.55
C ARG A 199 -14.09 14.44 4.90
N LYS A 200 -14.53 15.67 5.11
CA LYS A 200 -14.40 16.37 6.39
C LYS A 200 -15.50 17.41 6.58
N THR A 201 -15.80 17.73 7.82
CA THR A 201 -16.64 18.87 8.21
C THR A 201 -15.88 20.19 8.08
N ALA A 202 -16.58 21.30 8.27
CA ALA A 202 -15.99 22.56 8.70
C ALA A 202 -15.30 22.42 10.06
N VAL A 203 -14.37 23.33 10.34
CA VAL A 203 -13.72 23.46 11.65
C VAL A 203 -14.62 24.31 12.55
N LYS A 204 -15.05 23.76 13.69
CA LYS A 204 -15.69 24.53 14.76
C LYS A 204 -14.58 25.06 15.67
N LYS A 205 -14.68 26.32 16.12
CA LYS A 205 -13.60 26.97 16.88
C LYS A 205 -13.90 26.97 18.38
N ARG A 206 -12.85 26.75 19.18
CA ARG A 206 -12.82 26.85 20.65
C ARG A 206 -13.97 26.12 21.35
N SER A 207 -14.14 24.83 21.07
CA SER A 207 -15.23 24.01 21.59
C SER A 207 -14.77 22.59 21.86
N LEU A 208 -15.18 22.02 23.00
CA LEU A 208 -15.05 20.59 23.32
C LEU A 208 -16.36 19.83 23.01
N ASP A 209 -17.46 20.56 22.80
CA ASP A 209 -18.80 20.04 22.50
C ASP A 209 -19.31 20.61 21.15
N PRO A 210 -18.57 20.42 20.04
CA PRO A 210 -18.87 21.04 18.76
C PRO A 210 -20.15 20.50 18.13
N ILE A 211 -21.08 21.38 17.76
CA ILE A 211 -22.22 21.03 16.91
C ILE A 211 -21.85 21.26 15.44
N PHE A 212 -21.82 20.18 14.66
CA PHE A 212 -21.55 20.17 13.23
C PHE A 212 -22.84 20.36 12.42
N ASN A 213 -23.76 19.41 12.51
CA ASN A 213 -24.95 19.26 11.65
C ASN A 213 -24.62 19.24 10.14
N GLU A 214 -23.60 18.46 9.77
CA GLU A 214 -23.06 18.39 8.41
C GLU A 214 -23.17 16.97 7.83
N ILE A 215 -23.55 16.85 6.55
CA ILE A 215 -23.67 15.55 5.86
C ILE A 215 -22.48 15.34 4.93
N LEU A 216 -21.63 14.37 5.26
CA LEU A 216 -20.52 13.92 4.43
C LEU A 216 -21.03 12.85 3.45
N LYS A 217 -20.60 12.93 2.18
CA LYS A 217 -21.15 12.09 1.10
C LYS A 217 -20.09 11.30 0.34
N TYR A 218 -20.38 10.03 0.09
CA TYR A 218 -19.62 9.13 -0.76
C TYR A 218 -20.50 8.64 -1.90
N LYS A 219 -20.01 8.71 -3.15
CA LYS A 219 -20.67 8.09 -4.30
C LYS A 219 -20.08 6.69 -4.48
N ILE A 220 -20.86 5.67 -4.14
CA ILE A 220 -20.44 4.28 -4.00
C ILE A 220 -21.68 3.39 -4.13
N GLU A 221 -21.57 2.19 -4.71
CA GLU A 221 -22.72 1.29 -4.81
C GLU A 221 -22.97 0.50 -3.52
N LYS A 222 -24.23 0.19 -3.21
CA LYS A 222 -24.60 -0.50 -1.97
C LYS A 222 -23.92 -1.86 -1.82
N ALA A 223 -23.68 -2.57 -2.93
CA ALA A 223 -22.94 -3.84 -2.92
C ALA A 223 -21.51 -3.64 -2.39
N GLU A 224 -20.77 -2.68 -2.95
CA GLU A 224 -19.39 -2.37 -2.56
C GLU A 224 -19.28 -1.90 -1.10
N LEU A 225 -20.31 -1.22 -0.60
CA LEU A 225 -20.33 -0.64 0.75
C LEU A 225 -20.22 -1.68 1.86
N HIS A 226 -20.69 -2.92 1.65
CA HIS A 226 -20.56 -4.01 2.63
C HIS A 226 -19.08 -4.40 2.87
N GLY A 227 -18.22 -4.24 1.86
CA GLY A 227 -16.79 -4.56 1.94
C GLY A 227 -15.92 -3.42 2.48
N ARG A 228 -16.51 -2.38 3.09
CA ARG A 228 -15.78 -1.20 3.60
C ARG A 228 -15.90 -1.06 5.11
N ILE A 229 -14.87 -0.46 5.71
CA ILE A 229 -14.90 0.02 7.09
C ILE A 229 -14.95 1.55 7.04
N LEU A 230 -15.93 2.16 7.71
CA LEU A 230 -15.92 3.60 7.95
C LEU A 230 -14.90 3.90 9.05
N ASN A 231 -13.80 4.59 8.70
CA ASN A 231 -12.96 5.29 9.68
C ASN A 231 -13.49 6.72 9.82
N LEU A 232 -13.83 7.11 11.05
CA LEU A 232 -14.28 8.45 11.41
C LEU A 232 -13.39 8.96 12.55
N SER A 233 -12.56 9.97 12.29
CA SER A 233 -11.59 10.52 13.23
C SER A 233 -11.81 12.01 13.48
N VAL A 234 -11.64 12.43 14.74
CA VAL A 234 -11.81 13.82 15.20
C VAL A 234 -10.43 14.45 15.39
N TRP A 235 -10.26 15.70 14.96
CA TRP A 235 -8.96 16.38 14.90
C TRP A 235 -9.07 17.84 15.33
N HIS A 236 -8.14 18.32 16.15
CA HIS A 236 -7.90 19.75 16.32
C HIS A 236 -7.20 20.30 15.08
N HIS A 237 -7.77 21.33 14.45
CA HIS A 237 -7.04 22.13 13.48
C HIS A 237 -6.10 23.12 14.17
N ASP A 238 -4.79 22.97 13.95
CA ASP A 238 -3.81 23.99 14.32
C ASP A 238 -3.45 24.84 13.08
N SER A 239 -3.44 26.16 13.22
CA SER A 239 -3.07 27.07 12.13
C SER A 239 -1.57 27.40 12.10
N LEU A 240 -0.82 27.04 13.15
CA LEU A 240 0.62 27.32 13.28
C LEU A 240 1.47 26.05 13.49
N GLY A 241 0.87 24.87 13.35
CA GLY A 241 1.51 23.59 13.70
C GLY A 241 0.84 22.40 13.02
N ARG A 242 0.98 21.21 13.61
CA ARG A 242 0.34 19.98 13.12
C ARG A 242 -1.06 19.87 13.73
N ASN A 243 -2.04 19.45 12.92
CA ASN A 243 -3.37 19.10 13.44
C ASN A 243 -3.24 17.91 14.41
N LEU A 244 -3.76 18.05 15.63
CA LEU A 244 -3.67 17.01 16.67
C LEU A 244 -4.88 16.07 16.57
N PHE A 245 -4.63 14.78 16.80
CA PHE A 245 -5.66 13.75 16.84
C PHE A 245 -6.42 13.80 18.18
N LEU A 246 -7.75 13.69 18.14
CA LEU A 246 -8.62 13.71 19.33
C LEU A 246 -9.40 12.40 19.52
N GLY A 247 -9.10 11.37 18.73
CA GLY A 247 -9.74 10.05 18.79
C GLY A 247 -10.50 9.66 17.52
N GLU A 248 -10.82 8.38 17.38
CA GLU A 248 -11.56 7.85 16.24
C GLU A 248 -12.56 6.74 16.57
N VAL A 249 -13.38 6.41 15.59
CA VAL A 249 -14.35 5.30 15.58
C VAL A 249 -14.17 4.58 14.24
N GLU A 250 -13.92 3.28 14.28
CA GLU A 250 -13.98 2.42 13.09
C GLU A 250 -15.23 1.53 13.14
N MET A 251 -15.91 1.37 12.00
CA MET A 251 -17.16 0.62 11.90
C MET A 251 -17.21 -0.18 10.60
N ALA A 252 -17.30 -1.50 10.70
CA ALA A 252 -17.48 -2.39 9.55
C ALA A 252 -18.91 -2.25 9.01
N LEU A 253 -19.06 -1.89 7.73
CA LEU A 253 -20.37 -1.51 7.17
C LEU A 253 -21.24 -2.70 6.72
N ASN A 254 -20.71 -3.92 6.80
CA ASN A 254 -21.48 -5.17 6.73
C ASN A 254 -22.27 -5.47 8.02
N THR A 255 -21.83 -5.04 9.20
CA THR A 255 -22.53 -5.27 10.48
C THR A 255 -23.52 -4.16 10.85
N TRP A 256 -23.58 -3.08 10.06
CA TRP A 256 -24.52 -1.98 10.32
C TRP A 256 -25.96 -2.35 9.93
N ASP A 257 -26.88 -2.15 10.86
CA ASP A 257 -28.32 -2.20 10.61
C ASP A 257 -28.76 -1.02 9.75
N TRP A 258 -28.87 -1.26 8.43
CA TRP A 258 -29.29 -0.26 7.44
C TRP A 258 -30.76 0.19 7.55
N SER A 259 -31.58 -0.41 8.42
CA SER A 259 -32.89 0.15 8.77
C SER A 259 -32.78 1.33 9.75
N ASN A 260 -31.67 1.39 10.50
CA ASN A 260 -31.47 2.30 11.62
C ASN A 260 -30.83 3.62 11.15
N THR A 261 -31.66 4.59 10.81
CA THR A 261 -31.23 5.95 10.42
C THR A 261 -31.10 6.91 11.61
N ASN A 262 -31.33 6.44 12.84
CA ASN A 262 -31.31 7.27 14.04
C ASN A 262 -29.86 7.61 14.48
N PRO A 263 -29.58 8.83 14.99
CA PRO A 263 -28.23 9.22 15.38
C PRO A 263 -27.79 8.59 16.71
N LYS A 264 -26.72 7.80 16.65
CA LYS A 264 -26.14 7.08 17.80
C LYS A 264 -24.85 7.77 18.28
N TRP A 265 -24.54 7.57 19.56
CA TRP A 265 -23.30 8.02 20.18
C TRP A 265 -22.24 6.92 20.13
N PHE A 266 -21.00 7.31 19.86
CA PHE A 266 -19.85 6.42 19.82
C PHE A 266 -18.68 7.06 20.59
N ASN A 267 -18.10 6.32 21.53
CA ASN A 267 -16.97 6.78 22.33
C ASN A 267 -15.72 6.80 21.46
N LEU A 268 -14.98 7.91 21.48
CA LEU A 268 -13.75 8.06 20.71
C LEU A 268 -12.66 7.17 21.31
N GLN A 269 -11.97 6.42 20.45
CA GLN A 269 -10.88 5.53 20.83
C GLN A 269 -9.51 6.13 20.47
N PRO A 270 -8.45 5.83 21.22
CA PRO A 270 -7.09 6.08 20.77
C PRO A 270 -6.82 5.28 19.48
N LYS A 271 -6.01 5.85 18.58
CA LYS A 271 -5.51 5.17 17.39
C LYS A 271 -4.67 3.97 17.86
N ILE A 272 -5.15 2.75 17.61
CA ILE A 272 -4.42 1.53 17.94
C ILE A 272 -3.09 1.56 17.18
N PRO A 273 -1.92 1.49 17.85
CA PRO A 273 -0.64 1.34 17.17
C PRO A 273 -0.67 0.04 16.37
N ALA A 274 -0.32 0.10 15.08
CA ALA A 274 -0.35 -1.07 14.23
C ALA A 274 0.78 -2.04 14.62
N THR A 275 0.46 -3.02 15.46
CA THR A 275 1.33 -4.18 15.65
C THR A 275 1.49 -4.90 14.30
N PRO A 276 2.66 -5.49 14.00
CA PRO A 276 2.91 -6.14 12.71
C PRO A 276 1.85 -7.19 12.33
N ASP A 277 1.30 -7.88 13.33
CA ASP A 277 0.33 -8.96 13.16
C ASP A 277 -1.09 -8.48 12.78
N MET A 278 -1.37 -7.19 12.90
CA MET A 278 -2.67 -6.58 12.53
C MET A 278 -2.67 -5.92 11.14
N VAL A 279 -1.63 -6.15 10.31
CA VAL A 279 -1.69 -5.80 8.89
C VAL A 279 -2.83 -6.58 8.23
N PRO A 280 -3.86 -5.93 7.65
CA PRO A 280 -4.91 -6.64 6.93
C PRO A 280 -4.29 -7.46 5.82
N ASN A 281 -4.56 -8.77 5.77
CA ASN A 281 -3.98 -9.67 4.79
C ASN A 281 -4.24 -9.14 3.37
N HIS A 282 -3.22 -8.58 2.74
CA HIS A 282 -3.33 -7.85 1.48
C HIS A 282 -3.37 -8.77 0.25
N GLY A 283 -3.42 -10.08 0.50
CA GLY A 283 -3.36 -11.17 -0.45
C GLY A 283 -2.12 -12.03 -0.22
N LYS A 284 -2.06 -13.18 -0.91
CA LYS A 284 -0.86 -14.02 -0.98
C LYS A 284 -0.25 -13.99 -2.37
N LEU A 285 1.06 -14.24 -2.46
CA LEU A 285 1.77 -14.47 -3.71
C LEU A 285 2.25 -15.92 -3.76
N ASN A 286 1.86 -16.63 -4.81
CA ASN A 286 2.30 -17.99 -5.09
C ASN A 286 3.42 -17.95 -6.13
N LEU A 287 4.56 -18.55 -5.81
CA LEU A 287 5.71 -18.63 -6.70
C LEU A 287 6.49 -19.93 -6.48
N ALA A 288 7.42 -20.22 -7.39
CA ALA A 288 8.47 -21.20 -7.17
C ALA A 288 9.83 -20.61 -7.53
N LEU A 289 10.87 -21.08 -6.84
CA LEU A 289 12.26 -20.68 -7.03
C LEU A 289 13.11 -21.91 -7.37
N LYS A 290 14.06 -21.77 -8.29
CA LYS A 290 15.11 -22.76 -8.57
C LYS A 290 16.43 -22.03 -8.75
N PHE A 291 17.50 -22.53 -8.14
CA PHE A 291 18.86 -22.10 -8.47
C PHE A 291 19.57 -23.18 -9.28
N ILE A 292 20.20 -22.79 -10.39
CA ILE A 292 21.04 -23.65 -11.22
C ILE A 292 22.50 -23.20 -11.04
N PRO A 293 23.37 -23.98 -10.38
CA PRO A 293 24.79 -23.64 -10.29
C PRO A 293 25.45 -23.57 -11.68
N ALA A 294 26.48 -22.72 -11.81
CA ALA A 294 27.28 -22.63 -13.04
C ALA A 294 27.87 -24.01 -13.41
N GLY A 295 27.79 -24.37 -14.70
CA GLY A 295 28.33 -25.62 -15.24
C GLY A 295 27.65 -26.91 -14.76
N SER A 296 26.44 -26.83 -14.19
CA SER A 296 25.73 -27.98 -13.61
C SER A 296 24.76 -28.70 -14.56
N GLU A 297 24.56 -28.18 -15.77
CA GLU A 297 23.81 -28.79 -16.87
C GLU A 297 24.73 -29.05 -18.09
N GLU A 298 24.33 -29.93 -19.01
CA GLU A 298 25.17 -30.29 -20.17
C GLU A 298 25.16 -29.20 -21.27
N PRO A 299 26.31 -28.87 -21.92
CA PRO A 299 27.68 -29.28 -21.64
C PRO A 299 28.47 -28.17 -20.92
N GLY A 300 28.33 -28.06 -19.60
CA GLY A 300 28.97 -27.00 -18.82
C GLY A 300 28.20 -25.67 -18.87
N LEU A 301 26.87 -25.75 -18.99
CA LEU A 301 25.94 -24.62 -18.90
C LEU A 301 25.20 -24.65 -17.55
N PRO A 302 24.55 -23.56 -17.13
CA PRO A 302 24.78 -22.18 -17.58
C PRO A 302 26.21 -21.70 -17.24
N PRO A 303 26.75 -20.69 -17.95
CA PRO A 303 28.15 -20.24 -17.77
C PRO A 303 28.38 -19.47 -16.45
N THR A 304 27.31 -19.03 -15.80
CA THR A 304 27.25 -18.46 -14.46
C THR A 304 26.03 -19.06 -13.74
N GLY A 305 25.90 -18.94 -12.43
CA GLY A 305 24.71 -19.46 -11.75
C GLY A 305 23.46 -18.66 -12.10
N GLU A 306 22.35 -19.36 -12.32
CA GLU A 306 21.06 -18.78 -12.67
C GLU A 306 20.03 -18.95 -11.56
N LEU A 307 19.40 -17.86 -11.14
CA LEU A 307 18.25 -17.84 -10.25
C LEU A 307 16.96 -17.72 -11.09
N HIS A 308 16.18 -18.80 -11.11
CA HIS A 308 14.90 -18.92 -11.80
C HIS A 308 13.74 -18.65 -10.84
N LEU A 309 12.89 -17.67 -11.18
CA LEU A 309 11.81 -17.16 -10.32
C LEU A 309 10.48 -17.24 -11.07
N TRP A 310 9.71 -18.29 -10.82
CA TRP A 310 8.43 -18.54 -11.46
C TRP A 310 7.26 -17.95 -10.65
N VAL A 311 6.77 -16.79 -11.06
CA VAL A 311 5.60 -16.14 -10.45
C VAL A 311 4.32 -16.78 -11.00
N LYS A 312 3.61 -17.54 -10.17
CA LYS A 312 2.43 -18.33 -10.58
C LYS A 312 1.17 -17.46 -10.60
N ASN A 313 0.67 -17.09 -9.42
CA ASN A 313 -0.54 -16.29 -9.23
C ASN A 313 -0.46 -15.50 -7.93
N ALA A 314 -1.34 -14.52 -7.76
CA ALA A 314 -1.68 -13.98 -6.45
C ALA A 314 -3.11 -14.36 -6.08
N GLU A 315 -3.42 -14.30 -4.78
CA GLU A 315 -4.73 -14.66 -4.21
C GLU A 315 -5.21 -13.58 -3.27
N ASN A 316 -6.53 -13.35 -3.24
CA ASN A 316 -7.22 -12.44 -2.31
C ASN A 316 -6.62 -11.02 -2.27
N LEU A 317 -6.17 -10.49 -3.42
CA LEU A 317 -5.61 -9.14 -3.50
C LEU A 317 -6.65 -8.09 -3.09
N VAL A 318 -6.31 -7.27 -2.10
CA VAL A 318 -7.22 -6.23 -1.59
C VAL A 318 -7.14 -4.98 -2.46
N SER A 319 -8.17 -4.74 -3.29
CA SER A 319 -8.31 -3.49 -4.05
C SER A 319 -8.56 -2.30 -3.11
N ARG A 320 -7.56 -1.41 -2.99
CA ARG A 320 -7.69 -0.20 -2.16
C ARG A 320 -8.56 0.89 -2.80
N TRP A 321 -8.96 0.78 -4.07
CA TRP A 321 -9.64 1.83 -4.85
C TRP A 321 -10.87 1.39 -5.65
N GLY A 322 -11.23 0.10 -5.63
CA GLY A 322 -12.41 -0.42 -6.34
C GLY A 322 -12.84 -1.80 -5.87
N THR A 323 -13.51 -2.54 -6.75
CA THR A 323 -13.94 -3.94 -6.59
C THR A 323 -13.03 -4.95 -7.30
N THR A 324 -12.12 -4.49 -8.14
CA THR A 324 -11.19 -5.31 -8.94
C THR A 324 -9.79 -4.72 -8.91
N VAL A 325 -8.80 -5.45 -9.43
CA VAL A 325 -7.41 -4.99 -9.56
C VAL A 325 -6.90 -5.29 -10.97
N ASP A 326 -6.33 -4.28 -11.63
CA ASP A 326 -5.40 -4.47 -12.76
C ASP A 326 -3.99 -4.67 -12.17
N ALA A 327 -3.53 -5.92 -12.09
CA ALA A 327 -2.39 -6.36 -11.29
C ALA A 327 -1.16 -6.72 -12.14
N PHE A 328 0.04 -6.42 -11.64
CA PHE A 328 1.31 -6.95 -12.14
C PHE A 328 2.36 -7.03 -11.01
N VAL A 329 3.34 -7.92 -11.14
CA VAL A 329 4.45 -8.08 -10.19
C VAL A 329 5.72 -7.49 -10.78
N GLN A 330 6.53 -6.85 -9.95
CA GLN A 330 7.89 -6.40 -10.28
C GLN A 330 8.90 -7.09 -9.34
N CYS A 331 9.99 -7.59 -9.89
CA CYS A 331 11.07 -8.24 -9.13
C CYS A 331 12.37 -7.42 -9.22
N TYR A 332 13.18 -7.48 -8.17
CA TYR A 332 14.56 -7.00 -8.10
C TYR A 332 15.39 -8.02 -7.33
N ILE A 333 16.67 -8.18 -7.68
CA ILE A 333 17.62 -8.93 -6.85
C ILE A 333 18.57 -7.94 -6.19
N LEU A 334 18.27 -7.58 -4.95
CA LEU A 334 19.10 -6.68 -4.16
C LEU A 334 20.45 -7.38 -3.85
N PRO A 335 21.59 -6.67 -3.86
CA PRO A 335 21.72 -5.21 -3.83
C PRO A 335 21.46 -4.44 -5.15
N ASP A 336 21.26 -5.11 -6.30
CA ASP A 336 20.93 -4.41 -7.55
C ASP A 336 19.50 -3.84 -7.52
N ASP A 337 19.41 -2.51 -7.32
CA ASP A 337 18.19 -1.72 -7.33
C ASP A 337 17.93 -0.98 -8.65
N ALA A 338 18.74 -1.26 -9.69
CA ALA A 338 18.72 -0.54 -10.95
C ALA A 338 17.40 -0.70 -11.71
N LYS A 339 17.01 0.34 -12.47
CA LYS A 339 15.77 0.30 -13.26
C LYS A 339 15.82 -0.68 -14.44
N LEU A 340 17.01 -1.20 -14.77
CA LEU A 340 17.30 -2.12 -15.88
C LEU A 340 17.22 -3.59 -15.44
N SER A 341 17.80 -3.95 -14.30
CA SER A 341 17.76 -5.30 -13.70
C SER A 341 16.34 -5.73 -13.28
N ARG A 342 15.43 -4.78 -13.04
CA ARG A 342 14.05 -5.05 -12.66
C ARG A 342 13.23 -5.73 -13.77
N GLN A 343 12.92 -7.01 -13.57
CA GLN A 343 11.96 -7.76 -14.37
C GLN A 343 10.51 -7.55 -13.87
N LYS A 344 9.51 -7.86 -14.73
CA LYS A 344 8.08 -7.59 -14.45
C LYS A 344 7.17 -8.56 -15.20
N THR A 345 6.06 -8.96 -14.59
CA THR A 345 5.03 -9.78 -15.26
C THR A 345 4.25 -8.98 -16.30
N ARG A 346 3.47 -9.69 -17.13
CA ARG A 346 2.35 -9.09 -17.86
C ARG A 346 1.29 -8.54 -16.88
N LEU A 347 0.49 -7.58 -17.35
CA LEU A 347 -0.62 -6.98 -16.61
C LEU A 347 -1.89 -7.83 -16.74
N VAL A 348 -2.39 -8.35 -15.62
CA VAL A 348 -3.66 -9.09 -15.55
C VAL A 348 -4.76 -8.14 -15.10
N LYS A 349 -5.80 -7.95 -15.92
CA LYS A 349 -6.83 -6.93 -15.66
C LYS A 349 -8.01 -7.45 -14.83
N LYS A 350 -8.60 -6.56 -14.03
CA LYS A 350 -9.87 -6.71 -13.30
C LYS A 350 -10.01 -8.01 -12.47
N ASN A 351 -8.93 -8.50 -11.86
CA ASN A 351 -8.94 -9.77 -11.13
C ASN A 351 -8.26 -9.65 -9.74
N LEU A 352 -8.92 -10.14 -8.69
CA LEU A 352 -8.36 -10.21 -7.32
C LEU A 352 -7.50 -11.46 -7.08
N ASN A 353 -7.61 -12.46 -7.96
CA ASN A 353 -6.81 -13.69 -7.97
C ASN A 353 -6.08 -13.83 -9.33
N PRO A 354 -5.15 -12.91 -9.68
CA PRO A 354 -4.51 -12.88 -10.99
C PRO A 354 -3.48 -14.00 -11.17
N THR A 355 -3.63 -14.80 -12.22
CA THR A 355 -2.61 -15.76 -12.68
C THR A 355 -1.64 -15.06 -13.62
N PHE A 356 -0.35 -15.09 -13.28
CA PHE A 356 0.74 -14.48 -14.05
C PHE A 356 1.49 -15.51 -14.90
N ASN A 357 1.72 -16.71 -14.36
CA ASN A 357 2.49 -17.82 -14.94
C ASN A 357 3.72 -17.35 -15.74
N HIS A 358 4.59 -16.60 -15.08
CA HIS A 358 5.72 -15.92 -15.72
C HIS A 358 7.01 -16.17 -14.96
N THR A 359 8.00 -16.74 -15.66
CA THR A 359 9.33 -16.99 -15.13
C THR A 359 10.26 -15.83 -15.46
N MET A 360 10.91 -15.31 -14.43
CA MET A 360 12.02 -14.36 -14.51
C MET A 360 13.31 -15.15 -14.28
N VAL A 361 14.37 -14.88 -15.02
CA VAL A 361 15.68 -15.54 -14.86
C VAL A 361 16.75 -14.48 -14.65
N TYR A 362 17.58 -14.67 -13.64
CA TYR A 362 18.66 -13.78 -13.26
C TYR A 362 19.98 -14.55 -13.27
N ASP A 363 20.94 -14.10 -14.08
CA ASP A 363 22.25 -14.72 -14.29
C ASP A 363 23.36 -14.00 -13.50
N GLY A 364 24.58 -14.55 -13.53
CA GLY A 364 25.76 -13.95 -12.91
C GLY A 364 26.04 -14.32 -11.45
N PHE A 365 25.32 -15.29 -10.87
CA PHE A 365 25.45 -15.64 -9.44
C PHE A 365 26.49 -16.74 -9.18
N GLU A 366 27.32 -16.57 -8.16
CA GLU A 366 27.93 -17.69 -7.45
C GLU A 366 27.05 -18.12 -6.26
N VAL A 367 27.28 -19.33 -5.74
CA VAL A 367 26.55 -19.89 -4.58
C VAL A 367 26.68 -18.99 -3.34
N LYS A 368 27.81 -18.29 -3.19
CA LYS A 368 28.07 -17.34 -2.10
C LYS A 368 27.18 -16.09 -2.19
N ASP A 369 26.91 -15.60 -3.40
CA ASP A 369 26.23 -14.31 -3.61
C ASP A 369 24.74 -14.42 -3.25
N LEU A 370 24.14 -15.61 -3.36
CA LEU A 370 22.79 -15.91 -2.90
C LEU A 370 22.61 -15.67 -1.38
N ALA A 371 23.67 -15.81 -0.58
CA ALA A 371 23.61 -15.56 0.86
C ALA A 371 23.55 -14.05 1.17
N GLU A 372 24.17 -13.24 0.32
CA GLU A 372 24.25 -11.78 0.42
C GLU A 372 23.16 -11.06 -0.40
N ALA A 373 22.34 -11.80 -1.15
CA ALA A 373 21.30 -11.28 -2.03
C ALA A 373 19.89 -11.38 -1.43
N CYS A 374 18.95 -10.60 -1.98
CA CYS A 374 17.53 -10.65 -1.65
C CYS A 374 16.65 -10.46 -2.89
N ALA A 375 15.79 -11.44 -3.19
CA ALA A 375 14.76 -11.30 -4.21
C ALA A 375 13.54 -10.53 -3.65
N GLU A 376 13.41 -9.25 -3.98
CA GLU A 376 12.26 -8.41 -3.60
C GLU A 376 11.18 -8.45 -4.69
N PHE A 377 10.04 -9.06 -4.37
CA PHE A 377 8.84 -9.06 -5.22
C PHE A 377 7.84 -8.02 -4.71
N THR A 378 7.35 -7.16 -5.59
CA THR A 378 6.32 -6.16 -5.25
C THR A 378 5.13 -6.28 -6.18
N VAL A 379 3.92 -6.33 -5.62
CA VAL A 379 2.66 -6.45 -6.38
C VAL A 379 2.04 -5.06 -6.53
N TRP A 380 1.69 -4.69 -7.76
CA TRP A 380 1.22 -3.35 -8.12
C TRP A 380 -0.14 -3.40 -8.80
N HIS A 381 -1.04 -2.51 -8.36
CA HIS A 381 -2.16 -2.06 -9.16
C HIS A 381 -1.68 -1.02 -10.18
N ARG A 382 -2.18 -1.08 -11.42
CA ARG A 382 -2.03 -0.03 -12.43
C ARG A 382 -3.38 0.60 -12.77
N GLU A 383 -3.41 1.93 -12.78
CA GLU A 383 -4.51 2.71 -13.36
C GLU A 383 -4.04 3.39 -14.65
N THR A 384 -4.89 4.22 -15.27
CA THR A 384 -4.57 4.92 -16.53
C THR A 384 -3.34 5.82 -16.43
N PHE A 385 -3.15 6.49 -15.27
CA PHE A 385 -2.10 7.49 -15.06
C PHE A 385 -1.26 7.28 -13.79
N SER A 386 -1.51 6.21 -13.03
CA SER A 386 -0.82 5.92 -11.77
C SER A 386 -0.45 4.43 -11.67
N LYS A 387 0.43 4.11 -10.73
CA LYS A 387 0.57 2.75 -10.18
C LYS A 387 0.66 2.82 -8.66
N HIS A 388 0.10 1.84 -7.99
CA HIS A 388 0.03 1.78 -6.53
C HIS A 388 0.43 0.39 -6.04
N GLN A 389 1.37 0.32 -5.09
CA GLN A 389 1.80 -0.95 -4.52
C GLN A 389 0.71 -1.49 -3.58
N LEU A 390 0.37 -2.77 -3.76
CA LEU A 390 -0.60 -3.50 -2.93
C LEU A 390 0.09 -4.19 -1.75
N GLY A 391 1.33 -4.63 -1.96
CA GLY A 391 2.22 -5.25 -0.98
C GLY A 391 3.46 -5.82 -1.66
N GLY A 392 4.21 -6.66 -0.96
CA GLY A 392 5.33 -7.40 -1.51
C GLY A 392 5.91 -8.41 -0.51
N ILE A 393 6.93 -9.13 -0.94
CA ILE A 393 7.72 -10.06 -0.13
C ILE A 393 9.21 -9.88 -0.44
N ARG A 394 10.07 -10.31 0.48
CA ARG A 394 11.53 -10.35 0.28
C ARG A 394 12.02 -11.74 0.65
N LEU A 395 12.76 -12.37 -0.26
CA LEU A 395 13.34 -13.69 -0.03
C LEU A 395 14.86 -13.55 0.08
N SER A 396 15.35 -13.77 1.30
CA SER A 396 16.76 -13.71 1.68
C SER A 396 17.00 -14.53 2.95
N LEU A 397 18.25 -14.62 3.41
CA LEU A 397 18.56 -15.26 4.70
C LEU A 397 18.10 -14.42 5.93
N GLY A 398 17.59 -13.20 5.75
CA GLY A 398 17.03 -12.37 6.82
C GLY A 398 18.04 -11.98 7.91
N THR A 399 19.29 -11.78 7.52
CA THR A 399 20.46 -11.51 8.37
C THR A 399 20.54 -10.10 8.93
N GLY A 400 19.78 -9.14 8.38
CA GLY A 400 19.99 -7.70 8.57
C GLY A 400 21.27 -7.15 7.90
N ASN A 401 22.08 -7.97 7.24
CA ASN A 401 23.39 -7.60 6.69
C ASN A 401 23.62 -8.19 5.29
N SER A 402 24.29 -7.44 4.41
CA SER A 402 24.71 -7.85 3.07
C SER A 402 26.12 -7.33 2.76
N TYR A 403 27.00 -8.20 2.28
CA TYR A 403 28.44 -7.95 2.05
C TYR A 403 29.13 -7.30 3.26
N GLY A 404 28.77 -7.76 4.46
CA GLY A 404 29.26 -7.25 5.75
C GLY A 404 28.61 -5.95 6.24
N LEU A 405 27.87 -5.22 5.40
CA LEU A 405 27.20 -3.96 5.77
C LEU A 405 25.79 -4.22 6.31
N PRO A 406 25.32 -3.48 7.34
CA PRO A 406 23.93 -3.56 7.78
C PRO A 406 23.00 -2.94 6.73
N VAL A 407 21.95 -3.66 6.33
CA VAL A 407 21.02 -3.23 5.27
C VAL A 407 19.55 -3.43 5.70
N PRO A 408 18.67 -2.44 5.46
CA PRO A 408 17.29 -2.50 5.93
C PRO A 408 16.42 -3.52 5.19
N TRP A 409 16.89 -4.06 4.07
CA TRP A 409 16.16 -4.96 3.18
C TRP A 409 16.51 -6.45 3.35
N MET A 410 17.41 -6.79 4.28
CA MET A 410 17.59 -8.17 4.74
C MET A 410 16.60 -8.50 5.88
N ASP A 411 15.34 -8.14 5.69
CA ASP A 411 14.24 -8.17 6.68
C ASP A 411 13.22 -9.31 6.41
N SER A 412 13.68 -10.44 5.88
CA SER A 412 12.84 -11.59 5.54
C SER A 412 12.22 -12.24 6.78
N THR A 413 10.91 -12.52 6.76
CA THR A 413 10.18 -13.27 7.79
C THR A 413 10.64 -14.73 7.86
N GLU A 414 10.22 -15.48 8.88
CA GLU A 414 10.55 -16.91 9.01
C GLU A 414 10.09 -17.74 7.79
N GLU A 415 8.89 -17.48 7.25
CA GLU A 415 8.36 -18.14 6.04
C GLU A 415 9.17 -17.77 4.77
N GLU A 416 9.49 -16.49 4.62
CA GLU A 416 10.30 -15.95 3.53
C GLU A 416 11.73 -16.51 3.57
N ARG A 417 12.34 -16.57 4.75
CA ARG A 417 13.67 -17.15 5.01
C ARG A 417 13.69 -18.65 4.74
N HIS A 418 12.72 -19.40 5.26
CA HIS A 418 12.66 -20.85 5.05
C HIS A 418 12.58 -21.18 3.55
N THR A 419 11.78 -20.42 2.80
CA THR A 419 11.70 -20.51 1.34
C THR A 419 13.08 -20.30 0.69
N TRP A 420 13.80 -19.24 1.06
CA TRP A 420 15.13 -18.94 0.51
C TRP A 420 16.17 -20.00 0.90
N GLU A 421 16.22 -20.41 2.17
CA GLU A 421 17.12 -21.46 2.68
C GLU A 421 16.94 -22.79 1.94
N MET A 422 15.71 -23.15 1.55
CA MET A 422 15.45 -24.39 0.81
C MET A 422 16.04 -24.36 -0.61
N VAL A 423 16.18 -23.19 -1.24
CA VAL A 423 16.82 -23.06 -2.57
C VAL A 423 18.31 -23.44 -2.53
N PHE A 424 19.02 -23.17 -1.43
CA PHE A 424 20.40 -23.65 -1.23
C PHE A 424 20.45 -25.16 -0.96
N LYS A 425 19.48 -25.68 -0.21
CA LYS A 425 19.43 -27.09 0.23
C LYS A 425 19.00 -28.03 -0.90
N GLN A 426 18.31 -27.51 -1.93
CA GLN A 426 17.77 -28.24 -3.06
C GLN A 426 18.06 -27.53 -4.40
N PRO A 427 19.35 -27.38 -4.80
CA PRO A 427 19.71 -26.82 -6.10
C PRO A 427 19.11 -27.66 -7.24
N GLN A 428 18.89 -27.03 -8.39
CA GLN A 428 18.21 -27.58 -9.58
C GLN A 428 16.74 -27.99 -9.38
N GLN A 429 16.20 -27.97 -8.15
CA GLN A 429 14.79 -28.28 -7.87
C GLN A 429 13.95 -26.99 -7.71
N TRP A 430 12.64 -27.12 -7.92
CA TRP A 430 11.68 -26.02 -7.70
C TRP A 430 11.16 -26.05 -6.26
N VAL A 431 11.55 -25.06 -5.48
CA VAL A 431 11.01 -24.78 -4.14
C VAL A 431 9.77 -23.91 -4.30
N GLU A 432 8.59 -24.43 -3.95
CA GLU A 432 7.32 -23.71 -4.05
C GLU A 432 6.95 -23.00 -2.74
N ALA A 433 6.36 -21.79 -2.84
CA ALA A 433 5.93 -21.02 -1.68
C ALA A 433 4.67 -20.18 -1.95
N THR A 434 3.86 -20.01 -0.90
CA THR A 434 2.57 -19.27 -0.88
C THR A 434 2.59 -18.27 0.27
N LEU A 435 3.11 -17.08 0.01
CA LEU A 435 3.57 -16.14 1.05
C LEU A 435 2.66 -14.91 1.20
N PRO A 436 2.44 -14.39 2.42
CA PRO A 436 1.59 -13.24 2.67
C PRO A 436 2.23 -11.93 2.20
N LEU A 437 1.44 -11.06 1.54
CA LEU A 437 1.93 -9.78 1.04
C LEU A 437 2.07 -8.74 2.15
N ARG A 438 3.32 -8.44 2.52
CA ARG A 438 3.68 -7.39 3.48
C ARG A 438 3.43 -5.99 2.88
N THR A 439 2.82 -5.09 3.64
CA THR A 439 2.64 -3.67 3.22
C THR A 439 3.54 -2.69 3.97
N ASN A 440 4.40 -3.21 4.83
CA ASN A 440 5.36 -2.53 5.69
C ASN A 440 6.80 -2.91 5.33
N LEU A 441 7.08 -3.28 4.07
CA LEU A 441 8.45 -3.43 3.57
C LEU A 441 9.24 -2.15 3.88
N THR A 442 10.35 -2.29 4.59
CA THR A 442 11.27 -1.19 4.91
C THR A 442 11.81 -0.54 3.63
N SER A 443 12.12 0.76 3.69
CA SER A 443 12.82 1.43 2.59
C SER A 443 14.17 0.76 2.34
N ARG A 444 14.58 0.61 1.07
CA ARG A 444 15.89 0.04 0.72
C ARG A 444 17.05 0.90 1.20
N THR A 445 16.82 2.20 1.42
CA THR A 445 17.77 3.14 2.00
C THR A 445 17.48 3.38 3.48
N SER A 446 18.49 3.27 4.34
CA SER A 446 18.47 3.90 5.66
C SER A 446 18.37 5.42 5.50
N SER A 447 17.48 6.05 6.29
CA SER A 447 17.23 7.50 6.31
C SER A 447 18.19 8.25 7.23
#